data_AF-A0A0N4XX90-F1
#
_entry.id   AF-A0A0N4XX90-F1
#
_cell.length_a   1.000
_cell.length_b   1.000
_cell.length_c   1.000
_cell.angle_alpha   90.00
_cell.angle_beta   90.00
_cell.angle_gamma   90.00
#
_symmetry.space_group_name_H-M   'P 1'
#
loop_
_entity.id
_entity.type
_entity.pdbx_description
1 polymer ?
#
loop_
_entity_poly.entity_id
_entity_poly.type
_entity_poly.pdbx_seq_one_letter_code
_entity_poly.pdbx_strand_id
1 'polypeptide(L)'
;MKWTILAVLVGVSMAMRDQSIAVRGKLICGAKPASNVRIKLWEEDSGPDPDDLLDQGYTDDNGEFQLGGGTAELTPIDPVFKVYHDCDDGIKPGKRKVKFALPKSYITSGKTPKKTFDIGVLNLETIFAKEEREMIVSRRRRGGVNADYMDADKSQSSEENTF
;
A
#
# COMPACT_ATOMS: atom_id res chain seq x y z
N MET A 1 -17.43 36.13 9.26
CA MET A 1 -16.36 35.49 8.46
C MET A 1 -15.38 34.66 9.28
N LYS A 2 -14.74 35.16 10.36
CA LYS A 2 -13.81 34.31 11.17
C LYS A 2 -14.50 33.10 11.82
N TRP A 3 -15.70 33.30 12.36
CA TRP A 3 -16.48 32.25 13.03
C TRP A 3 -17.07 31.22 12.05
N THR A 4 -17.40 31.65 10.83
CA THR A 4 -17.90 30.74 9.78
C THR A 4 -16.78 29.85 9.24
N ILE A 5 -15.56 30.38 9.08
CA ILE A 5 -14.39 29.58 8.71
C ILE A 5 -14.06 28.57 9.82
N LEU A 6 -14.09 29.00 11.09
CA LEU A 6 -13.85 28.12 12.23
C LEU A 6 -14.90 26.98 12.30
N ALA A 7 -16.18 27.30 12.11
CA ALA A 7 -17.24 26.29 12.10
C ALA A 7 -17.09 25.27 10.94
N VAL A 8 -16.66 25.73 9.76
CA VAL A 8 -16.38 24.84 8.63
C VAL A 8 -15.19 23.93 8.92
N LEU A 9 -14.09 24.46 9.46
CA LEU A 9 -12.91 23.65 9.80
C LEU A 9 -13.21 22.59 10.88
N VAL A 10 -14.01 22.95 11.89
CA VAL A 10 -14.47 21.99 12.93
C VAL A 10 -15.43 20.95 12.34
N GLY A 11 -16.28 21.33 11.39
CA GLY A 11 -17.18 20.39 10.71
C GLY A 11 -16.44 19.35 9.86
N VAL A 12 -15.37 19.76 9.17
CA VAL A 12 -14.54 18.86 8.35
C VAL A 12 -13.77 17.86 9.21
N SER A 13 -13.20 18.29 10.35
CA SER A 13 -12.46 17.38 11.23
C SER A 13 -13.35 16.29 11.86
N MET A 14 -14.63 16.58 12.13
CA MET A 14 -15.59 15.57 12.59
C MET A 14 -16.07 14.62 11.49
N ALA A 15 -15.88 14.96 10.22
CA ALA A 15 -16.29 14.13 9.08
C ALA A 15 -15.27 13.04 8.72
N MET A 16 -14.01 13.19 9.15
CA MET A 16 -12.95 12.18 8.98
C MET A 16 -13.33 10.89 9.69
N ARG A 17 -13.16 9.75 9.02
CA ARG A 17 -13.50 8.43 9.56
C ARG A 17 -12.32 7.50 9.42
N ASP A 18 -11.93 6.88 10.53
CA ASP A 18 -11.01 5.75 10.50
C ASP A 18 -11.66 4.58 9.76
N GLN A 19 -10.99 4.10 8.72
CA GLN A 19 -11.39 2.94 7.94
C GLN A 19 -10.20 2.00 7.79
N SER A 20 -10.49 0.71 7.71
CA SER A 20 -9.44 -0.31 7.67
C SER A 20 -9.87 -1.52 6.85
N ILE A 21 -8.87 -2.24 6.33
CA ILE A 21 -9.05 -3.47 5.58
C ILE A 21 -7.87 -4.41 5.80
N ALA A 22 -8.14 -5.71 5.74
CA ALA A 22 -7.12 -6.76 5.74
C ALA A 22 -7.33 -7.71 4.56
N VAL A 23 -6.23 -8.22 4.02
CA VAL A 23 -6.20 -9.23 2.97
C VAL A 23 -5.24 -10.35 3.35
N ARG A 24 -5.61 -11.59 3.02
CA ARG A 24 -4.74 -12.76 3.12
C ARG A 24 -4.86 -13.63 1.88
N GLY A 25 -3.89 -14.51 1.69
CA GLY A 25 -3.93 -15.52 0.65
C GLY A 25 -2.60 -16.23 0.48
N LYS A 26 -2.45 -16.90 -0.67
CA LYS A 26 -1.25 -17.64 -1.05
C LYS A 26 -0.86 -17.37 -2.49
N LEU A 27 0.42 -17.14 -2.72
CA LEU A 27 0.99 -16.95 -4.05
C LEU A 27 1.79 -18.20 -4.44
N ILE A 28 1.59 -18.67 -5.67
CA ILE A 28 2.35 -19.77 -6.27
C ILE A 28 2.95 -19.33 -7.61
N CYS A 29 4.03 -19.99 -8.01
CA CYS A 29 4.63 -19.86 -9.34
C CYS A 29 4.74 -21.26 -9.92
N GLY A 30 3.78 -21.62 -10.77
CA GLY A 30 3.58 -22.99 -11.20
C GLY A 30 3.21 -23.90 -10.05
N ALA A 31 3.92 -25.02 -9.91
CA ALA A 31 3.68 -25.98 -8.85
C ALA A 31 4.31 -25.60 -7.49
N LYS A 32 5.10 -24.52 -7.42
CA LYS A 32 5.87 -24.15 -6.23
C LYS A 32 5.26 -22.94 -5.51
N PRO A 33 5.36 -22.90 -4.16
CA PRO A 33 5.14 -21.67 -3.42
C PRO A 33 6.00 -20.52 -3.95
N ALA A 34 5.40 -19.34 -4.11
CA ALA A 34 6.14 -18.14 -4.45
C ALA A 34 6.58 -17.46 -3.15
N SER A 35 7.71 -17.89 -2.62
CA SER A 35 8.27 -17.36 -1.36
C SER A 35 9.03 -16.05 -1.55
N ASN A 36 9.08 -15.25 -0.49
CA ASN A 36 9.79 -13.97 -0.46
C ASN A 36 9.38 -13.00 -1.59
N VAL A 37 8.10 -13.03 -1.98
CA VAL A 37 7.50 -12.11 -2.95
C VAL A 37 7.08 -10.84 -2.23
N ARG A 38 7.55 -9.69 -2.72
CA ARG A 38 7.20 -8.40 -2.12
C ARG A 38 5.73 -8.08 -2.42
N ILE A 39 5.00 -7.72 -1.37
CA ILE A 39 3.59 -7.39 -1.43
C ILE A 39 3.31 -6.08 -0.70
N LYS A 40 2.30 -5.35 -1.16
CA LYS A 40 1.86 -4.09 -0.54
C LYS A 40 0.35 -3.96 -0.57
N LEU A 41 -0.20 -3.38 0.48
CA LEU A 41 -1.57 -2.93 0.56
C LEU A 41 -1.56 -1.40 0.53
N TRP A 42 -2.21 -0.84 -0.49
CA TRP A 42 -2.31 0.59 -0.71
C TRP A 42 -3.75 1.05 -0.63
N GLU A 43 -3.91 2.31 -0.29
CA GLU A 43 -5.06 3.11 -0.63
C GLU A 43 -4.74 3.91 -1.88
N GLU A 44 -5.46 3.69 -2.98
CA GLU A 44 -5.31 4.49 -4.21
C GLU A 44 -6.63 5.25 -4.44
N ASP A 45 -6.76 6.44 -3.84
CA ASP A 45 -7.95 7.27 -4.00
C ASP A 45 -7.91 8.04 -5.34
N SER A 46 -9.08 8.26 -5.92
CA SER A 46 -9.27 9.20 -7.05
C SER A 46 -9.66 10.61 -6.58
N GLY A 47 -9.81 10.82 -5.26
CA GLY A 47 -10.17 12.04 -4.58
C GLY A 47 -9.02 13.02 -4.31
N PRO A 48 -9.21 13.99 -3.38
CA PRO A 48 -8.21 14.99 -3.04
C PRO A 48 -7.11 14.48 -2.13
N ASP A 49 -7.29 13.29 -1.54
CA ASP A 49 -6.40 12.72 -0.54
C ASP A 49 -5.26 11.92 -1.21
N PRO A 50 -4.03 11.96 -0.67
CA PRO A 50 -2.88 11.30 -1.28
C PRO A 50 -2.94 9.78 -1.12
N ASP A 51 -2.40 9.04 -2.09
CA ASP A 51 -2.25 7.58 -1.99
C ASP A 51 -1.44 7.19 -0.74
N ASP A 52 -2.04 6.37 0.13
CA ASP A 52 -1.43 5.91 1.38
C ASP A 52 -0.94 4.46 1.29
N LEU A 53 0.26 4.20 1.83
CA LEU A 53 0.73 2.84 2.06
C LEU A 53 0.15 2.34 3.40
N LEU A 54 -0.80 1.41 3.33
CA LEU A 54 -1.46 0.87 4.52
C LEU A 54 -0.61 -0.21 5.22
N ASP A 55 -0.02 -1.11 4.44
CA ASP A 55 0.83 -2.19 4.96
C ASP A 55 1.74 -2.76 3.85
N GLN A 56 2.86 -3.38 4.21
CA GLN A 56 3.74 -4.07 3.27
C GLN A 56 4.47 -5.24 3.92
N GLY A 57 4.80 -6.22 3.11
CA GLY A 57 5.51 -7.40 3.59
C GLY A 57 6.03 -8.28 2.46
N TYR A 58 6.33 -9.51 2.83
CA TYR A 58 6.78 -10.56 1.92
C TYR A 58 5.98 -11.83 2.19
N THR A 59 5.73 -12.62 1.16
CA THR A 59 5.21 -13.98 1.35
C THR A 59 6.21 -14.85 2.10
N ASP A 60 5.71 -15.77 2.92
CA ASP A 60 6.53 -16.72 3.65
C ASP A 60 7.04 -17.87 2.74
N ASP A 61 7.73 -18.86 3.33
CA ASP A 61 8.25 -20.02 2.61
C ASP A 61 7.15 -20.89 1.96
N ASN A 62 5.93 -20.81 2.47
CA ASN A 62 4.75 -21.49 1.91
C ASN A 62 4.00 -20.62 0.90
N GLY A 63 4.51 -19.42 0.58
CA GLY A 63 3.88 -18.45 -0.30
C GLY A 63 2.68 -17.73 0.32
N GLU A 64 2.43 -17.93 1.61
CA GLU A 64 1.31 -17.36 2.33
C GLU A 64 1.61 -15.92 2.77
N PHE A 65 0.56 -15.12 2.88
CA PHE A 65 0.66 -13.75 3.37
C PHE A 65 -0.61 -13.29 4.07
N GLN A 66 -0.43 -12.29 4.93
CA GLN A 66 -1.51 -11.52 5.51
C GLN A 66 -1.03 -10.08 5.69
N LEU A 67 -1.80 -9.13 5.17
CA LEU A 67 -1.59 -7.69 5.32
C LEU A 67 -2.85 -7.05 5.90
N GLY A 68 -2.68 -5.97 6.66
CA GLY A 68 -3.80 -5.19 7.16
C GLY A 68 -3.39 -3.81 7.66
N GLY A 69 -4.20 -2.82 7.33
CA GLY A 69 -3.96 -1.44 7.74
C GLY A 69 -5.23 -0.61 7.71
N GLY A 70 -5.10 0.64 8.14
CA GLY A 70 -6.19 1.60 8.13
C GLY A 70 -5.68 3.02 8.02
N THR A 71 -6.52 3.88 7.47
CA THR A 71 -6.28 5.31 7.29
C THR A 71 -7.53 6.10 7.67
N ALA A 72 -7.37 7.41 7.90
CA ALA A 72 -8.45 8.31 8.28
C ALA A 72 -8.85 9.13 7.04
N GLU A 73 -10.03 8.82 6.50
CA GLU A 73 -10.47 9.36 5.21
C GLU A 73 -11.86 9.97 5.29
N LEU A 74 -12.13 10.95 4.43
CA LEU A 74 -13.46 11.55 4.29
C LEU A 74 -14.41 10.66 3.50
N THR A 75 -13.87 9.97 2.48
CA THR A 75 -14.58 9.08 1.56
C THR A 75 -14.30 7.62 1.90
N PRO A 76 -15.11 6.66 1.42
CA PRO A 76 -14.77 5.24 1.57
C PRO A 76 -13.48 4.89 0.84
N ILE A 77 -12.59 4.19 1.53
CA ILE A 77 -11.28 3.80 0.98
C ILE A 77 -11.41 2.93 -0.31
N ASP A 78 -10.45 3.06 -1.21
CA ASP A 78 -10.19 2.35 -2.47
C ASP A 78 -8.94 1.45 -2.37
N PRO A 79 -9.03 0.34 -1.62
CA PRO A 79 -7.87 -0.49 -1.30
C PRO A 79 -7.39 -1.33 -2.49
N VAL A 80 -6.07 -1.30 -2.72
CA VAL A 80 -5.38 -2.02 -3.79
C VAL A 80 -4.26 -2.88 -3.21
N PHE A 81 -4.37 -4.20 -3.41
CA PHE A 81 -3.30 -5.15 -3.13
C PHE A 81 -2.35 -5.27 -4.34
N LYS A 82 -1.06 -5.10 -4.11
CA LYS A 82 -0.02 -5.10 -5.14
C LYS A 82 0.99 -6.22 -4.89
N VAL A 83 1.31 -6.96 -5.94
CA VAL A 83 2.30 -8.06 -5.93
C VAL A 83 3.44 -7.72 -6.87
N TYR A 84 4.68 -7.85 -6.39
CA TYR A 84 5.90 -7.56 -7.15
C TYR A 84 6.75 -8.82 -7.26
N HIS A 85 6.81 -9.43 -8.45
CA HIS A 85 7.38 -10.77 -8.64
C HIS A 85 8.20 -10.92 -9.92
N ASP A 86 9.00 -11.99 -9.99
CA ASP A 86 9.76 -12.39 -11.18
C ASP A 86 9.37 -13.79 -11.70
N CYS A 87 8.22 -14.32 -11.26
CA CYS A 87 7.71 -15.60 -11.77
C CYS A 87 7.66 -15.56 -13.31
N ASP A 88 8.28 -16.55 -13.95
CA ASP A 88 8.44 -16.68 -15.41
C ASP A 88 8.97 -15.44 -16.14
N ASP A 89 9.74 -14.59 -15.47
CA ASP A 89 10.15 -13.31 -16.04
C ASP A 89 11.57 -13.30 -16.62
N GLY A 90 12.37 -14.34 -16.34
CA GLY A 90 13.76 -14.45 -16.80
C GLY A 90 14.69 -13.38 -16.21
N ILE A 91 15.72 -12.98 -16.96
CA ILE A 91 16.66 -11.92 -16.54
C ILE A 91 16.21 -10.59 -17.17
N LYS A 92 15.22 -9.93 -16.56
CA LYS A 92 14.75 -8.61 -16.98
C LYS A 92 14.89 -7.60 -15.83
N PRO A 93 15.25 -6.34 -16.11
CA PRO A 93 15.41 -5.32 -15.07
C PRO A 93 14.06 -4.97 -14.43
N GLY A 94 14.01 -4.87 -13.10
CA GLY A 94 12.76 -4.59 -12.38
C GLY A 94 11.89 -5.82 -12.15
N LYS A 95 10.74 -5.62 -11.51
CA LYS A 95 9.77 -6.69 -11.15
C LYS A 95 8.49 -6.54 -11.95
N ARG A 96 7.83 -7.65 -12.31
CA ARG A 96 6.42 -7.62 -12.72
C ARG A 96 5.57 -7.13 -11.56
N LYS A 97 4.60 -6.24 -11.82
CA LYS A 97 3.72 -5.64 -10.82
C LYS A 97 2.26 -5.85 -11.20
N VAL A 98 1.56 -6.62 -10.39
CA VAL A 98 0.11 -6.84 -10.54
C VAL A 98 -0.64 -6.08 -9.45
N LYS A 99 -1.79 -5.50 -9.80
CA LYS A 99 -2.67 -4.77 -8.90
C LYS A 99 -4.04 -5.48 -8.81
N PHE A 100 -4.55 -5.66 -7.60
CA PHE A 100 -5.86 -6.21 -7.32
C PHE A 100 -6.67 -5.21 -6.48
N ALA A 101 -7.75 -4.67 -7.05
CA ALA A 101 -8.70 -3.89 -6.27
C ALA A 101 -9.43 -4.83 -5.29
N LEU A 102 -9.43 -4.49 -4.00
CA LEU A 102 -10.09 -5.29 -2.98
C LEU A 102 -11.56 -4.89 -2.87
N PRO A 103 -12.49 -5.83 -2.57
CA PRO A 103 -13.89 -5.49 -2.50
C PRO A 103 -14.18 -4.52 -1.35
N LYS A 104 -14.86 -3.40 -1.65
CA LYS A 104 -15.27 -2.40 -0.64
C LYS A 104 -16.12 -3.00 0.49
N SER A 105 -16.81 -4.12 0.22
CA SER A 105 -17.56 -4.86 1.23
C SER A 105 -16.69 -5.46 2.35
N TYR A 106 -15.36 -5.44 2.24
CA TYR A 106 -14.43 -5.87 3.30
C TYR A 106 -13.82 -4.71 4.11
N ILE A 107 -14.15 -3.46 3.78
CA ILE A 107 -13.79 -2.30 4.60
C ILE A 107 -14.55 -2.33 5.93
N THR A 108 -13.87 -1.95 7.01
CA THR A 108 -14.44 -1.83 8.35
C THR A 108 -14.18 -0.46 8.95
N SER A 109 -15.09 0.00 9.80
CA SER A 109 -14.89 1.22 10.59
C SER A 109 -13.94 0.96 11.77
N GLY A 110 -13.02 1.90 11.96
CA GLY A 110 -11.96 1.88 12.96
C GLY A 110 -10.59 1.62 12.33
N LYS A 111 -9.52 1.89 13.09
CA LYS A 111 -8.12 1.76 12.64
C LYS A 111 -7.67 0.32 12.41
N THR A 112 -8.32 -0.64 13.06
CA THR A 112 -7.98 -2.07 12.95
C THR A 112 -9.06 -2.84 12.18
N PRO A 113 -8.66 -3.63 11.17
CA PRO A 113 -9.60 -4.43 10.39
C PRO A 113 -10.36 -5.44 11.25
N LYS A 114 -11.69 -5.50 11.11
CA LYS A 114 -12.53 -6.49 11.83
C LYS A 114 -12.84 -7.73 11.00
N LYS A 115 -12.55 -7.70 9.70
CA LYS A 115 -12.69 -8.82 8.78
C LYS A 115 -11.51 -8.83 7.81
N THR A 116 -11.22 -10.00 7.29
CA THR A 116 -10.11 -10.23 6.36
C THR A 116 -10.67 -10.78 5.06
N PHE A 117 -10.32 -10.16 3.95
CA PHE A 117 -10.61 -10.68 2.62
C PHE A 117 -9.61 -11.79 2.29
N ASP A 118 -10.10 -12.99 2.01
CA ASP A 118 -9.29 -14.10 1.55
C ASP A 118 -9.31 -14.11 0.02
N ILE A 119 -8.18 -13.76 -0.60
CA ILE A 119 -8.05 -13.76 -2.07
C ILE A 119 -7.82 -15.18 -2.62
N GLY A 120 -7.63 -16.16 -1.74
CA GLY A 120 -7.35 -17.55 -2.10
C GLY A 120 -5.91 -17.76 -2.59
N VAL A 121 -5.77 -18.67 -3.56
CA VAL A 121 -4.47 -19.03 -4.15
C VAL A 121 -4.35 -18.41 -5.54
N LEU A 122 -3.30 -17.61 -5.75
CA LEU A 122 -3.01 -16.97 -7.04
C LEU A 122 -1.74 -17.55 -7.67
N ASN A 123 -1.85 -18.08 -8.88
CA ASN A 123 -0.69 -18.50 -9.67
C ASN A 123 -0.15 -17.32 -10.51
N LEU A 124 1.08 -16.92 -10.21
CA LEU A 124 1.79 -15.78 -10.81
C LEU A 124 2.37 -16.06 -12.21
N GLU A 125 2.26 -17.31 -12.71
CA GLU A 125 2.48 -17.61 -14.14
C GLU A 125 1.42 -16.93 -15.02
N THR A 126 0.23 -16.69 -14.46
CA THR A 126 -0.86 -16.00 -15.16
C THR A 126 -0.39 -14.60 -15.61
N ILE A 127 -0.71 -14.26 -16.85
CA ILE A 127 -0.56 -12.88 -17.34
C ILE A 127 -1.82 -12.12 -16.97
N PHE A 128 -1.71 -11.20 -16.01
CA PHE A 128 -2.84 -10.40 -15.55
C PHE A 128 -3.07 -9.22 -16.48
N ALA A 129 -4.34 -8.89 -16.75
CA ALA A 129 -4.67 -7.70 -17.50
C ALA A 129 -4.17 -6.44 -16.79
N LYS A 130 -3.55 -5.51 -17.52
CA LYS A 130 -2.91 -4.29 -16.98
C LYS A 130 -1.76 -4.55 -16.00
N GLU A 131 -1.11 -5.70 -16.10
CA GLU A 131 0.16 -5.92 -15.41
C GLU A 131 1.21 -4.90 -15.85
N GLU A 132 1.91 -4.33 -14.87
CA GLU A 132 2.93 -3.30 -15.06
C GLU A 132 4.32 -3.85 -14.72
N ARG A 133 5.35 -3.00 -14.85
CA ARG A 133 6.72 -3.31 -14.45
C ARG A 133 7.31 -2.22 -13.56
N GLU A 134 7.73 -2.59 -12.35
CA GLU A 134 8.46 -1.67 -11.45
C GLU A 134 9.96 -1.73 -11.77
N MET A 135 10.48 -0.67 -12.40
CA MET A 135 11.90 -0.57 -12.74
C MET A 135 12.77 -0.22 -11.52
N ILE A 136 13.91 -0.90 -11.37
CA ILE A 136 14.95 -0.48 -10.42
C ILE A 136 15.70 0.71 -11.04
N VAL A 137 15.21 1.93 -10.79
CA VAL A 137 15.94 3.16 -11.12
C VAL A 137 16.93 3.49 -10.01
N SER A 138 18.17 3.84 -10.38
CA SER A 138 19.17 4.29 -9.41
C SER A 138 18.68 5.56 -8.69
N ARG A 139 18.93 5.66 -7.37
CA ARG A 139 18.55 6.81 -6.53
C ARG A 139 18.96 8.16 -7.15
N ARG A 140 20.04 8.20 -7.95
CA ARG A 140 20.55 9.39 -8.63
C ARG A 140 19.54 10.06 -9.59
N ARG A 141 18.50 9.35 -10.05
CA ARG A 141 17.43 9.90 -10.91
C ARG A 141 16.11 10.21 -10.18
N ARG A 142 16.00 9.95 -8.87
CA ARG A 142 14.83 10.33 -8.05
C ARG A 142 14.95 11.72 -7.41
N GLY A 143 15.88 12.55 -7.87
CA GLY A 143 15.96 13.98 -7.52
C GLY A 143 14.92 14.80 -8.28
N GLY A 144 13.63 14.46 -8.12
CA GLY A 144 12.49 15.18 -8.68
C GLY A 144 11.45 15.43 -7.59
N VAL A 145 11.56 16.60 -6.96
CA VAL A 145 10.62 17.33 -6.09
C VAL A 145 10.11 16.65 -4.79
N ASN A 146 10.02 15.33 -4.67
CA ASN A 146 9.38 14.67 -3.51
C ASN A 146 10.31 13.74 -2.69
N ALA A 147 11.63 13.92 -2.75
CA ALA A 147 12.58 13.05 -2.05
C ALA A 147 12.71 13.33 -0.54
N ASP A 148 12.21 14.46 -0.06
CA ASP A 148 12.49 14.94 1.31
C ASP A 148 11.54 14.37 2.39
N TYR A 149 10.44 13.71 2.01
CA TYR A 149 9.43 13.21 2.98
C TYR A 149 9.63 11.76 3.45
N MET A 150 10.67 11.05 2.97
CA MET A 150 10.85 9.62 3.23
C MET A 150 12.17 9.27 3.95
N ASP A 151 12.92 10.27 4.43
CA ASP A 151 14.18 10.03 5.15
C ASP A 151 13.97 10.15 6.67
N ALA A 152 13.55 9.04 7.28
CA ALA A 152 13.31 8.92 8.72
C ALA A 152 14.58 8.95 9.58
N ASP A 153 15.79 9.02 8.98
CA ASP A 153 17.06 9.08 9.69
C ASP A 153 17.58 10.52 9.93
N LYS A 154 16.92 11.56 9.39
CA LYS A 154 17.38 12.96 9.55
C LYS A 154 16.87 13.68 10.80
N SER A 155 15.98 13.06 11.59
CA SER A 155 15.36 13.71 12.77
C SER A 155 16.15 13.57 14.08
N GLN A 156 17.40 13.09 14.05
CA GLN A 156 18.22 12.93 15.26
C GLN A 156 19.53 13.73 15.29
N SER A 157 19.81 14.59 14.30
CA SER A 157 21.09 15.33 14.25
C SER A 157 20.98 16.85 14.44
N SER A 158 19.87 17.39 14.95
CA SER A 158 19.66 18.85 15.06
C SER A 158 19.50 19.41 16.48
N GLU A 159 19.68 18.62 17.55
CA GLU A 159 19.56 19.11 18.93
C GLU A 159 20.86 19.10 19.75
N GLU A 160 22.01 18.73 19.17
CA GLU A 160 23.31 18.83 19.85
C GLU A 160 24.23 19.81 19.09
N ASN A 161 23.93 21.10 19.21
CA ASN A 161 24.90 22.21 19.18
C ASN A 161 24.17 23.55 19.31
N THR A 162 23.95 23.99 20.54
CA THR A 162 23.84 25.42 20.85
C THR A 162 24.57 25.65 22.16
N PHE A 163 25.67 26.38 22.06
CA PHE A 163 26.40 26.97 23.18
C PHE A 163 25.58 28.11 23.78
#